data_AF-A0A6P8EIX4-F1
#
_entry.id   AF-A0A6P8EIX4-F1
#
_cell.length_a   1.000
_cell.length_b   1.000
_cell.length_c   1.000
_cell.angle_alpha   90.00
_cell.angle_beta   90.00
_cell.angle_gamma   90.00
#
_symmetry.space_group_name_H-M   'P 1'
#
loop_
_entity.id
_entity.type
_entity.pdbx_description
1 polymer ?
#
loop_
_entity_poly.entity_id
_entity_poly.type
_entity_poly.pdbx_seq_one_letter_code
_entity_poly.pdbx_strand_id
1 'polypeptide(L)'
;MHDLHLIHTDLKPENILLESSEYIKVPQLKRISSDETQFRCLPKSSAIKVIDFGSTTFGNQKHSSIVCTRHYRAPEVILGLGWSYPCDLWSVGCILVELCSGEALFQTHESLEHLAMMERVLGPLPEHMIVRASQGAEKYFRRQSRLNWPEGASSRESIRAVTKLNSLQKLISRYAGPTTSSLSCLLQGLLKYEPSERLTAREALSHPFFKNL
;
A
#
# COMPACT_ATOMS: atom_id res chain seq x y z
N MET A 1 -1.44 -10.61 -15.80
CA MET A 1 -2.83 -10.69 -15.30
C MET A 1 -3.72 -9.64 -15.93
N HIS A 2 -3.40 -8.35 -15.79
CA HIS A 2 -4.25 -7.26 -16.29
C HIS A 2 -4.44 -7.32 -17.82
N ASP A 3 -3.38 -7.62 -18.59
CA ASP A 3 -3.47 -7.86 -20.05
C ASP A 3 -4.34 -9.09 -20.42
N LEU A 4 -4.60 -10.00 -19.47
CA LEU A 4 -5.52 -11.13 -19.60
C LEU A 4 -6.93 -10.79 -19.06
N HIS A 5 -7.21 -9.51 -18.79
CA HIS A 5 -8.45 -9.01 -18.23
C HIS A 5 -8.79 -9.53 -16.82
N LEU A 6 -7.78 -9.98 -16.06
CA LEU A 6 -7.94 -10.47 -14.69
C LEU A 6 -7.44 -9.44 -13.67
N ILE A 7 -8.14 -9.30 -12.55
CA ILE A 7 -7.77 -8.46 -11.40
C ILE A 7 -7.59 -9.39 -10.20
N HIS A 8 -6.47 -9.29 -9.48
CA HIS A 8 -6.18 -10.20 -8.36
C HIS A 8 -7.06 -9.93 -7.14
N THR A 9 -7.21 -8.65 -6.78
CA THR A 9 -8.04 -8.13 -5.67
C THR A 9 -7.61 -8.51 -4.26
N ASP A 10 -6.50 -9.22 -4.08
CA ASP A 10 -5.97 -9.57 -2.75
C ASP A 10 -4.44 -9.70 -2.75
N LEU A 11 -3.77 -8.76 -3.41
CA LEU A 11 -2.32 -8.65 -3.33
C LEU A 11 -1.91 -8.16 -1.94
N LYS A 12 -1.06 -8.95 -1.30
CA LYS A 12 -0.48 -8.73 0.03
C LYS A 12 0.81 -9.55 0.17
N PRO A 13 1.71 -9.25 1.11
CA PRO A 13 2.96 -9.98 1.29
C PRO A 13 2.77 -11.49 1.46
N GLU A 14 1.69 -11.92 2.13
CA GLU A 14 1.37 -13.33 2.35
C GLU A 14 1.07 -14.09 1.04
N ASN A 15 0.65 -13.37 -0.02
CA ASN A 15 0.33 -13.92 -1.33
C ASN A 15 1.50 -13.79 -2.34
N ILE A 16 2.70 -13.46 -1.85
CA ILE A 16 3.94 -13.38 -2.63
C ILE A 16 4.97 -14.31 -2.00
N LEU A 17 5.24 -15.44 -2.64
CA LEU A 17 6.17 -16.45 -2.12
C LEU A 17 7.51 -16.40 -2.84
N LEU A 18 8.59 -16.61 -2.09
CA LEU A 18 9.91 -16.91 -2.67
C LEU A 18 9.87 -18.26 -3.39
N GLU A 19 10.50 -18.35 -4.55
CA GLU A 19 10.62 -19.61 -5.30
C GLU A 19 11.50 -20.63 -4.56
N SER A 20 12.46 -20.15 -3.76
CA SER A 20 13.34 -20.98 -2.94
C SER A 20 13.39 -20.44 -1.51
N SER A 21 13.40 -21.35 -0.53
CA SER A 21 13.59 -21.04 0.89
C SER A 21 15.06 -20.97 1.31
N GLU A 22 16.01 -21.16 0.37
CA GLU A 22 17.43 -21.05 0.65
C GLU A 22 17.80 -19.63 1.09
N TYR A 23 18.64 -19.53 2.13
CA TYR A 23 19.11 -18.26 2.67
C TYR A 23 20.61 -18.31 2.97
N ILE A 24 21.22 -17.13 2.97
CA ILE A 24 22.59 -16.90 3.43
C ILE A 24 22.56 -16.18 4.78
N LYS A 25 23.52 -16.49 5.65
CA LYS A 25 23.71 -15.79 6.94
C LYS A 25 24.73 -14.68 6.75
N VAL A 26 24.32 -13.44 6.98
CA VAL A 26 25.19 -12.26 6.90
C VAL A 26 25.45 -11.73 8.31
N PRO A 27 26.71 -11.52 8.71
CA PRO A 27 27.04 -10.90 10.01
C PRO A 27 26.44 -9.49 10.12
N GLN A 28 25.87 -9.16 11.26
CA GLN A 28 25.35 -7.82 11.56
C GLN A 28 26.34 -7.10 12.48
N LEU A 29 26.92 -5.99 12.03
CA LEU A 29 27.78 -5.17 12.89
C LEU A 29 26.93 -4.56 14.02
N LYS A 30 27.26 -4.89 15.28
CA LYS A 30 26.72 -4.19 16.45
C LYS A 30 27.38 -2.82 16.60
N ARG A 31 26.61 -1.82 17.07
CA ARG A 31 27.16 -0.54 17.52
C ARG A 31 27.64 -0.54 18.97
N ILE A 32 27.24 -1.46 19.86
CA ILE A 32 27.69 -1.50 21.27
C ILE A 32 27.70 -2.93 21.89
N SER A 33 28.80 -3.23 22.60
CA SER A 33 29.16 -4.30 23.57
C SER A 33 28.15 -5.43 23.89
N SER A 34 28.05 -6.44 23.04
CA SER A 34 27.63 -7.78 23.47
C SER A 34 28.32 -8.82 22.61
N ASP A 35 28.99 -9.77 23.26
CA ASP A 35 29.95 -10.73 22.70
C ASP A 35 29.34 -11.75 21.71
N GLU A 36 28.02 -11.74 21.54
CA GLU A 36 27.35 -12.59 20.55
C GLU A 36 27.31 -11.92 19.17
N THR A 37 27.90 -12.58 18.18
CA THR A 37 27.76 -12.20 16.77
C THR A 37 26.33 -12.49 16.30
N GLN A 38 25.56 -11.45 16.00
CA GLN A 38 24.21 -11.60 15.48
C GLN A 38 24.26 -11.72 13.95
N PHE A 39 23.47 -12.64 13.39
CA PHE A 39 23.36 -12.86 11.95
C PHE A 39 21.97 -12.47 11.46
N ARG A 40 21.89 -11.91 10.26
CA ARG A 40 20.65 -11.76 9.49
C ARG A 40 20.60 -12.82 8.40
N CYS A 41 19.45 -13.45 8.22
CA CYS A 41 19.21 -14.36 7.11
C CYS A 41 18.67 -13.57 5.92
N LEU A 42 19.34 -13.66 4.77
CA LEU A 42 18.87 -13.08 3.51
C LEU A 42 18.50 -14.21 2.55
N PRO A 43 17.37 -14.13 1.82
CA PRO A 43 17.09 -15.06 0.74
C PRO A 43 18.25 -15.09 -0.24
N LYS A 44 18.64 -16.29 -0.67
CA LYS A 44 19.71 -16.48 -1.66
C LYS A 44 19.27 -16.02 -3.05
N SER A 45 17.97 -16.04 -3.32
CA SER A 45 17.32 -15.56 -4.54
C SER A 45 16.16 -14.64 -4.18
N SER A 46 15.95 -13.59 -4.97
CA SER A 46 14.77 -12.70 -4.89
C SER A 46 13.64 -13.13 -5.83
N ALA A 47 13.76 -14.28 -6.50
CA ALA A 47 12.71 -14.81 -7.37
C ALA A 47 11.45 -15.09 -6.56
N ILE A 48 10.31 -14.57 -7.02
CA ILE A 48 9.01 -14.65 -6.34
C ILE A 48 7.92 -15.14 -7.29
N LYS A 49 6.84 -15.68 -6.71
CA LYS A 49 5.59 -16.02 -7.39
C LYS A 49 4.40 -15.45 -6.64
N VAL A 50 3.46 -14.90 -7.39
CA VAL A 50 2.15 -14.50 -6.87
C VAL A 50 1.27 -15.74 -6.79
N ILE A 51 0.57 -15.90 -5.67
CA ILE A 51 -0.32 -17.03 -5.38
C ILE A 51 -1.70 -16.54 -4.95
N ASP A 52 -2.59 -17.47 -4.63
CA ASP A 52 -3.95 -17.21 -4.11
C ASP A 52 -4.85 -16.40 -5.06
N PHE A 53 -5.20 -17.03 -6.17
CA PHE A 53 -6.13 -16.48 -7.17
C PHE A 53 -7.61 -16.70 -6.78
N GLY A 54 -7.92 -17.13 -5.54
CA GLY A 54 -9.28 -17.46 -5.12
C GLY A 54 -10.25 -16.27 -5.15
N SER A 55 -9.73 -15.06 -5.02
CA SER A 55 -10.50 -13.80 -5.13
C SER A 55 -10.35 -13.13 -6.50
N THR A 56 -9.62 -13.73 -7.45
CA THR A 56 -9.40 -13.12 -8.77
C THR A 56 -10.72 -12.99 -9.52
N THR A 57 -10.92 -11.85 -10.19
CA THR A 57 -12.12 -11.55 -10.97
C THR A 57 -11.79 -11.07 -12.36
N PHE A 58 -12.75 -11.17 -13.29
CA PHE A 58 -12.65 -10.58 -14.62
C PHE A 58 -13.08 -9.12 -14.58
N GLY A 59 -12.29 -8.23 -15.20
CA GLY A 59 -12.55 -6.79 -15.16
C GLY A 59 -13.81 -6.31 -15.89
N ASN A 60 -14.49 -7.18 -16.63
CA ASN A 60 -15.77 -6.88 -17.30
C ASN A 60 -17.00 -7.21 -16.46
N GLN A 61 -16.84 -7.75 -15.25
CA GLN A 61 -17.95 -8.07 -14.36
C GLN A 61 -18.35 -6.85 -13.50
N LYS A 62 -19.65 -6.71 -13.20
CA LYS A 62 -20.09 -5.71 -12.22
C LYS A 62 -19.63 -6.14 -10.83
N HIS A 63 -18.73 -5.36 -10.24
CA HIS A 63 -18.20 -5.63 -8.91
C HIS A 63 -19.02 -4.91 -7.85
N SER A 64 -19.69 -5.64 -6.95
CA SER A 64 -20.57 -5.08 -5.92
C SER A 64 -20.03 -5.19 -4.49
N SER A 65 -18.86 -5.80 -4.28
CA SER A 65 -18.34 -6.14 -2.95
C SER A 65 -17.06 -5.39 -2.56
N ILE A 66 -16.86 -5.31 -1.24
CA ILE A 66 -15.58 -4.95 -0.64
C ILE A 66 -14.56 -6.05 -0.99
N VAL A 67 -13.43 -5.65 -1.56
CA VAL A 67 -12.30 -6.53 -1.87
C VAL A 67 -11.02 -6.03 -1.20
N CYS A 68 -9.91 -6.72 -1.43
CA CYS A 68 -8.60 -6.51 -0.81
C CYS A 68 -8.60 -6.76 0.70
N THR A 69 -7.54 -7.41 1.18
CA THR A 69 -7.17 -7.35 2.59
C THR A 69 -7.00 -5.90 3.02
N ARG A 70 -7.53 -5.55 4.20
CA ARG A 70 -7.78 -4.16 4.65
C ARG A 70 -6.57 -3.24 4.52
N HIS A 71 -5.37 -3.67 4.91
CA HIS A 71 -4.17 -2.83 4.91
C HIS A 71 -3.67 -2.44 3.50
N TYR A 72 -4.09 -3.18 2.47
CA TYR A 72 -3.68 -3.00 1.08
C TYR A 72 -4.85 -2.50 0.21
N ARG A 73 -5.98 -2.15 0.83
CA ARG A 73 -7.20 -1.76 0.14
C ARG A 73 -7.11 -0.32 -0.37
N ALA A 74 -7.44 -0.15 -1.64
CA ALA A 74 -7.42 1.13 -2.33
C ALA A 74 -8.55 2.08 -1.86
N PRO A 75 -8.35 3.40 -1.92
CA PRO A 75 -9.31 4.41 -1.46
C PRO A 75 -10.66 4.31 -2.18
N GLU A 76 -10.66 4.06 -3.49
CA GLU A 76 -11.89 3.91 -4.29
C GLU A 76 -12.77 2.73 -3.82
N VAL A 77 -12.16 1.68 -3.27
CA VAL A 77 -12.86 0.54 -2.70
C VAL A 77 -13.50 0.92 -1.36
N ILE A 78 -12.79 1.69 -0.53
CA ILE A 78 -13.30 2.18 0.77
C ILE A 78 -14.45 3.18 0.58
N LEU A 79 -14.34 4.03 -0.43
CA LEU A 79 -15.33 5.07 -0.75
C LEU A 79 -16.52 4.52 -1.55
N GLY A 80 -16.43 3.29 -2.06
CA GLY A 80 -17.49 2.67 -2.87
C GLY A 80 -17.67 3.33 -4.23
N LEU A 81 -16.57 3.80 -4.86
CA LEU A 81 -16.57 4.48 -6.17
C LEU A 81 -16.56 3.50 -7.35
N GLY A 82 -16.62 2.19 -7.06
CA GLY A 82 -16.23 1.13 -7.99
C GLY A 82 -14.72 0.96 -8.03
N TRP A 83 -14.28 -0.19 -8.52
CA TRP A 83 -12.87 -0.54 -8.62
C TRP A 83 -12.63 -1.42 -9.84
N SER A 84 -11.37 -1.46 -10.29
CA SER A 84 -10.91 -2.24 -11.43
C SER A 84 -9.41 -2.52 -11.26
N TYR A 85 -8.68 -2.78 -12.34
CA TYR A 85 -7.24 -3.04 -12.36
C TYR A 85 -6.37 -2.15 -11.44
N PRO A 86 -6.61 -0.82 -11.32
CA PRO A 86 -5.76 0.03 -10.48
C PRO A 86 -5.74 -0.33 -8.99
N CYS A 87 -6.74 -1.06 -8.46
CA CYS A 87 -6.76 -1.43 -7.05
C CYS A 87 -5.58 -2.33 -6.69
N ASP A 88 -5.18 -3.24 -7.60
CA ASP A 88 -4.00 -4.09 -7.42
C ASP A 88 -2.71 -3.24 -7.35
N LEU A 89 -2.62 -2.15 -8.12
CA LEU A 89 -1.42 -1.30 -8.15
C LEU A 89 -1.29 -0.45 -6.88
N TRP A 90 -2.41 -0.08 -6.27
CA TRP A 90 -2.39 0.49 -4.92
C TRP A 90 -1.84 -0.51 -3.91
N SER A 91 -2.33 -1.76 -3.94
CA SER A 91 -1.84 -2.83 -3.05
C SER A 91 -0.33 -3.06 -3.23
N VAL A 92 0.16 -3.08 -4.47
CA VAL A 92 1.61 -3.14 -4.77
C VAL A 92 2.36 -1.96 -4.16
N GLY A 93 1.84 -0.72 -4.27
CA GLY A 93 2.42 0.45 -3.62
C GLY A 93 2.56 0.29 -2.11
N CYS A 94 1.52 -0.21 -1.43
CA CYS A 94 1.56 -0.51 0.00
C CYS A 94 2.61 -1.58 0.35
N ILE A 95 2.66 -2.68 -0.41
CA ILE A 95 3.62 -3.78 -0.22
C ILE A 95 5.05 -3.28 -0.38
N LEU A 96 5.34 -2.45 -1.39
CA LEU A 96 6.67 -1.90 -1.61
C LEU A 96 7.15 -1.03 -0.44
N VAL A 97 6.25 -0.24 0.17
CA VAL A 97 6.59 0.52 1.38
C VAL A 97 6.87 -0.41 2.55
N GLU A 98 6.05 -1.44 2.74
CA GLU A 98 6.23 -2.44 3.80
C GLU A 98 7.53 -3.24 3.65
N LEU A 99 7.93 -3.59 2.43
CA LEU A 99 9.22 -4.23 2.17
C LEU A 99 10.41 -3.33 2.57
N CYS A 100 10.23 -2.00 2.50
CA CYS A 100 11.26 -1.05 2.90
C CYS A 100 11.31 -0.81 4.42
N SER A 101 10.14 -0.70 5.06
CA SER A 101 10.03 -0.36 6.49
C SER A 101 10.00 -1.56 7.42
N GLY A 102 9.59 -2.74 6.93
CA GLY A 102 9.24 -3.90 7.73
C GLY A 102 7.88 -3.82 8.43
N GLU A 103 7.08 -2.77 8.17
CA GLU A 103 5.79 -2.53 8.81
C GLU A 103 4.74 -2.14 7.75
N ALA A 104 3.53 -2.68 7.86
CA ALA A 104 2.42 -2.33 6.98
C ALA A 104 2.16 -0.81 6.97
N LEU A 105 2.05 -0.23 5.77
CA LEU A 105 1.87 1.22 5.59
C LEU A 105 0.62 1.75 6.30
N PHE A 106 -0.47 0.99 6.24
CA PHE A 106 -1.76 1.33 6.84
C PHE A 106 -2.25 0.22 7.77
N GLN A 107 -1.68 0.16 8.98
CA GLN A 107 -2.10 -0.77 10.01
C GLN A 107 -3.36 -0.25 10.72
N THR A 108 -4.53 -0.70 10.28
CA THR A 108 -5.83 -0.13 10.68
C THR A 108 -6.91 -1.17 10.86
N HIS A 109 -7.88 -0.88 11.73
CA HIS A 109 -9.02 -1.76 12.03
C HIS A 109 -10.37 -1.17 11.60
N GLU A 110 -10.42 0.03 11.02
CA GLU A 110 -11.65 0.66 10.53
C GLU A 110 -11.42 1.56 9.29
N SER A 111 -12.46 1.78 8.50
CA SER A 111 -12.33 2.54 7.25
C SER A 111 -12.01 4.02 7.46
N LEU A 112 -12.56 4.66 8.49
CA LEU A 112 -12.33 6.08 8.76
C LEU A 112 -10.88 6.35 9.18
N GLU A 113 -10.37 5.55 10.10
CA GLU A 113 -8.95 5.53 10.47
C GLU A 113 -8.07 5.30 9.24
N HIS A 114 -8.42 4.33 8.39
CA HIS A 114 -7.65 4.06 7.17
C HIS A 114 -7.56 5.29 6.26
N LEU A 115 -8.68 5.96 5.98
CA LEU A 115 -8.70 7.20 5.19
C LEU A 115 -7.87 8.31 5.87
N ALA A 116 -7.93 8.42 7.20
CA ALA A 116 -7.13 9.39 7.94
C ALA A 116 -5.62 9.09 7.88
N MET A 117 -5.23 7.81 7.90
CA MET A 117 -3.86 7.38 7.67
C MET A 117 -3.40 7.73 6.26
N MET A 118 -4.25 7.52 5.25
CA MET A 118 -3.94 7.94 3.88
C MET A 118 -3.72 9.45 3.81
N GLU A 119 -4.61 10.28 4.39
CA GLU A 119 -4.43 11.74 4.40
C GLU A 119 -3.13 12.17 5.10
N ARG A 120 -2.76 11.47 6.17
CA ARG A 120 -1.52 11.73 6.91
C ARG A 120 -0.26 11.42 6.11
N VAL A 121 -0.29 10.37 5.29
CA VAL A 121 0.86 9.86 4.52
C VAL A 121 0.99 10.56 3.17
N LEU A 122 -0.13 10.74 2.47
CA LEU A 122 -0.19 11.14 1.06
C LEU A 122 -0.72 12.57 0.84
N GLY A 123 -1.27 13.20 1.88
CA GLY A 123 -2.00 14.47 1.75
C GLY A 123 -3.51 14.24 1.53
N PRO A 124 -4.29 15.33 1.45
CA PRO A 124 -5.75 15.28 1.51
C PRO A 124 -6.35 14.43 0.38
N LEU A 125 -7.49 13.80 0.67
CA LEU A 125 -8.29 13.11 -0.35
C LEU A 125 -8.79 14.12 -1.40
N PRO A 126 -8.79 13.79 -2.70
CA PRO A 126 -9.33 14.66 -3.72
C PRO A 126 -10.83 14.92 -3.50
N GLU A 127 -11.23 16.19 -3.55
CA GLU A 127 -12.62 16.62 -3.27
C GLU A 127 -13.62 15.92 -4.20
N HIS A 128 -13.28 15.73 -5.48
CA HIS A 128 -14.15 15.06 -6.43
C HIS A 128 -14.41 13.59 -6.08
N MET A 129 -13.48 12.90 -5.40
CA MET A 129 -13.69 11.54 -4.91
C MET A 129 -14.62 11.52 -3.69
N ILE A 130 -14.53 12.55 -2.82
CA ILE A 130 -15.41 12.72 -1.66
C ILE A 130 -16.85 12.94 -2.12
N VAL A 131 -17.07 13.86 -3.07
CA VAL A 131 -18.39 14.17 -3.62
C VAL A 131 -19.05 12.97 -4.29
N ARG A 132 -18.26 12.12 -4.94
CA ARG A 132 -18.74 10.90 -5.63
C ARG A 132 -18.90 9.70 -4.70
N ALA A 133 -18.47 9.80 -3.44
CA ALA A 133 -18.49 8.68 -2.50
C ALA A 133 -19.89 8.07 -2.39
N SER A 134 -19.95 6.75 -2.24
CA SER A 134 -21.23 6.05 -2.08
C SER A 134 -21.94 6.46 -0.79
N GLN A 135 -23.26 6.26 -0.72
CA GLN A 135 -24.05 6.51 0.49
C GLN A 135 -23.46 5.81 1.74
N GLY A 136 -22.88 4.62 1.58
CA GLY A 136 -22.25 3.89 2.69
C GLY A 136 -20.97 4.55 3.23
N ALA A 137 -20.33 5.41 2.44
CA ALA A 137 -19.10 6.12 2.78
C ALA A 137 -19.33 7.57 3.26
N GLU A 138 -20.54 8.13 3.10
CA GLU A 138 -20.87 9.50 3.54
C GLU A 138 -20.59 9.73 5.03
N LYS A 139 -20.78 8.70 5.87
CA LYS A 139 -20.50 8.72 7.30
C LYS A 139 -19.04 9.04 7.67
N TYR A 140 -18.11 8.90 6.73
CA TYR A 140 -16.70 9.21 6.93
C TYR A 140 -16.39 10.70 6.80
N PHE A 141 -17.32 11.51 6.33
CA PHE A 141 -17.10 12.92 6.03
C PHE A 141 -17.98 13.84 6.86
N ARG A 142 -17.46 15.02 7.20
CA ARG A 142 -18.22 16.13 7.78
C ARG A 142 -18.52 17.16 6.71
N ARG A 143 -19.79 17.57 6.64
CA ARG A 143 -20.28 18.59 5.68
C ARG A 143 -19.85 18.27 4.23
N GLN A 144 -19.75 16.97 3.90
CA GLN A 144 -19.41 16.45 2.57
C GLN A 144 -18.10 16.97 1.93
N SER A 145 -17.18 17.56 2.71
CA SER A 145 -15.96 18.17 2.16
C SER A 145 -14.67 17.80 2.90
N ARG A 146 -14.76 17.37 4.17
CA ARG A 146 -13.59 17.00 4.96
C ARG A 146 -13.82 15.70 5.70
N LEU A 147 -12.76 14.93 5.89
CA LEU A 147 -12.82 13.70 6.68
C LEU A 147 -13.31 14.01 8.11
N ASN A 148 -14.16 13.13 8.65
CA ASN A 148 -14.65 13.22 10.02
C ASN A 148 -13.57 12.79 11.04
N TRP A 149 -12.43 13.47 11.03
CA TRP A 149 -11.27 13.14 11.84
C TRP A 149 -10.69 14.39 12.50
N PRO A 150 -10.18 14.32 13.75
CA PRO A 150 -10.15 13.16 14.67
C PRO A 150 -11.45 12.86 15.43
N GLU A 151 -12.48 13.70 15.34
CA GLU A 151 -13.67 13.58 16.20
C GLU A 151 -14.53 12.35 15.92
N GLY A 152 -14.46 11.79 14.71
CA GLY A 152 -15.08 10.51 14.36
C GLY A 152 -14.23 9.29 14.70
N ALA A 153 -13.04 9.46 15.27
CA ALA A 153 -12.16 8.34 15.60
C ALA A 153 -12.80 7.39 16.62
N SER A 154 -12.63 6.09 16.41
CA SER A 154 -13.15 5.05 17.32
C SER A 154 -12.49 5.06 18.71
N SER A 155 -11.24 5.53 18.82
CA SER A 155 -10.49 5.54 20.09
C SER A 155 -9.33 6.54 20.09
N ARG A 156 -8.77 6.81 21.29
CA ARG A 156 -7.54 7.61 21.42
C ARG A 156 -6.32 6.89 20.84
N GLU A 157 -6.33 5.56 20.86
CA GLU A 157 -5.30 4.71 20.28
C GLU A 157 -5.28 4.88 18.76
N SER A 158 -6.47 4.94 18.14
CA SER A 158 -6.63 5.22 16.70
C SER A 158 -6.08 6.60 16.32
N ILE A 159 -6.40 7.64 17.10
CA ILE A 159 -5.85 8.98 16.91
C ILE A 159 -4.31 8.97 16.99
N ARG A 160 -3.76 8.25 17.98
CA ARG A 160 -2.31 8.11 18.16
C ARG A 160 -1.66 7.35 17.01
N ALA A 161 -2.29 6.28 16.50
CA ALA A 161 -1.79 5.50 15.38
C ALA A 161 -1.64 6.38 14.13
N VAL A 162 -2.67 7.14 13.76
CA VAL A 162 -2.62 8.08 12.63
C VAL A 162 -1.56 9.16 12.87
N THR A 163 -1.52 9.79 14.05
CA THR A 163 -0.62 10.91 14.32
C THR A 163 0.87 10.52 14.20
N LYS A 164 1.22 9.28 14.57
CA LYS A 164 2.58 8.73 14.50
C LYS A 164 3.10 8.50 13.08
N LEU A 165 2.21 8.34 12.09
CA LEU A 165 2.63 8.10 10.71
C LEU A 165 3.40 9.29 10.16
N ASN A 166 4.39 9.02 9.32
CA ASN A 166 5.14 10.04 8.60
C ASN A 166 4.58 10.22 7.18
N SER A 167 4.87 11.34 6.54
CA SER A 167 4.57 11.48 5.12
C SER A 167 5.36 10.45 4.31
N LEU A 168 4.84 10.06 3.15
CA LEU A 168 5.46 9.09 2.26
C LEU A 168 6.93 9.44 1.97
N GLN A 169 7.21 10.71 1.67
CA GLN A 169 8.58 11.20 1.43
C GLN A 169 9.52 10.95 2.61
N LYS A 170 9.06 11.21 3.85
CA LYS A 170 9.86 10.98 5.07
C LYS A 170 10.11 9.50 5.30
N LEU A 171 9.10 8.64 5.09
CA LEU A 171 9.25 7.19 5.21
C LEU A 171 10.33 6.68 4.25
N ILE A 172 10.27 7.07 2.98
CA ILE A 172 11.19 6.57 1.96
C ILE A 172 12.61 7.11 2.21
N SER A 173 12.76 8.39 2.56
CA SER A 173 14.07 8.97 2.89
C SER A 173 14.81 8.25 4.02
N ARG A 174 14.07 7.58 4.91
CA ARG A 174 14.64 6.82 6.03
C ARG A 174 15.22 5.47 5.59
N TYR A 175 14.66 4.85 4.56
CA TYR A 175 14.95 3.45 4.20
C TYR A 175 15.64 3.26 2.85
N ALA A 176 15.52 4.19 1.91
CA ALA A 176 15.86 3.94 0.50
C ALA A 176 17.24 4.45 0.05
N GLY A 177 18.04 5.06 0.94
CA GLY A 177 19.44 5.42 0.64
C GLY A 177 19.62 6.17 -0.70
N PRO A 178 20.58 5.79 -1.58
CA PRO A 178 20.82 6.47 -2.86
C PRO A 178 19.67 6.39 -3.89
N THR A 179 18.80 5.38 -3.81
CA THR A 179 17.68 5.19 -4.77
C THR A 179 16.39 5.88 -4.34
N THR A 180 16.41 6.55 -3.18
CA THR A 180 15.28 7.26 -2.55
C THR A 180 14.42 8.04 -3.54
N SER A 181 15.03 8.86 -4.41
CA SER A 181 14.28 9.73 -5.32
C SER A 181 13.49 8.93 -6.37
N SER A 182 14.10 7.90 -6.96
CA SER A 182 13.45 7.07 -7.98
C SER A 182 12.37 6.16 -7.39
N LEU A 183 12.59 5.60 -6.20
CA LEU A 183 11.58 4.79 -5.50
C LEU A 183 10.41 5.68 -5.04
N SER A 184 10.70 6.89 -4.54
CA SER A 184 9.67 7.85 -4.16
C SER A 184 8.78 8.26 -5.32
N CYS A 185 9.36 8.51 -6.50
CA CYS A 185 8.57 8.82 -7.69
C CYS A 185 7.67 7.64 -8.11
N LEU A 186 8.19 6.41 -8.09
CA LEU A 186 7.39 5.20 -8.37
C LEU A 186 6.22 5.06 -7.39
N LEU A 187 6.50 5.17 -6.08
CA LEU A 187 5.49 5.03 -5.03
C LEU A 187 4.43 6.12 -5.09
N GLN A 188 4.80 7.36 -5.41
CA GLN A 188 3.83 8.45 -5.64
C GLN A 188 2.89 8.14 -6.82
N GLY A 189 3.38 7.48 -7.87
CA GLY A 189 2.56 7.05 -8.99
C GLY A 189 1.64 5.86 -8.67
N LEU A 190 2.11 4.91 -7.87
CA LEU A 190 1.32 3.74 -7.43
C LEU A 190 0.27 4.09 -6.36
N LEU A 191 0.57 5.06 -5.49
CA LEU A 191 -0.28 5.49 -4.37
C LEU A 191 -1.08 6.76 -4.70
N LYS A 192 -1.38 7.00 -5.98
CA LYS A 192 -2.34 8.04 -6.35
C LYS A 192 -3.75 7.65 -5.92
N TYR A 193 -4.47 8.60 -5.34
CA TYR A 193 -5.86 8.41 -4.91
C TYR A 193 -6.78 8.10 -6.09
N GLU A 194 -6.76 8.96 -7.10
CA GLU A 194 -7.60 8.81 -8.29
C GLU A 194 -7.11 7.62 -9.13
N PRO A 195 -7.93 6.55 -9.28
CA PRO A 195 -7.51 5.33 -9.97
C PRO A 195 -7.10 5.56 -11.42
N SER A 196 -7.73 6.53 -12.09
CA SER A 196 -7.45 6.87 -13.49
C SER A 196 -6.10 7.57 -13.69
N GLU A 197 -5.52 8.14 -12.63
CA GLU A 197 -4.18 8.75 -12.69
C GLU A 197 -3.08 7.83 -12.16
N ARG A 198 -3.45 6.71 -11.53
CA ARG A 198 -2.53 5.76 -10.91
C ARG A 198 -1.76 5.00 -12.00
N LEU A 199 -0.47 4.78 -11.77
CA LEU A 199 0.36 4.02 -12.70
C LEU A 199 -0.25 2.64 -12.97
N THR A 200 -0.32 2.26 -14.23
CA THR A 200 -0.56 0.87 -14.63
C THR A 200 0.69 0.02 -14.39
N ALA A 201 0.54 -1.31 -14.40
CA ALA A 201 1.68 -2.22 -14.28
C ALA A 201 2.74 -2.01 -15.39
N ARG A 202 2.30 -1.71 -16.62
CA ARG A 202 3.21 -1.48 -17.76
C ARG A 202 4.00 -0.18 -17.62
N GLU A 203 3.35 0.89 -17.18
CA GLU A 203 4.01 2.17 -16.92
C GLU A 203 4.96 2.06 -15.72
N ALA A 204 4.54 1.37 -14.65
CA ALA A 204 5.36 1.11 -13.48
C ALA A 204 6.63 0.33 -13.85
N LEU A 205 6.53 -0.72 -14.67
CA LEU A 205 7.71 -1.48 -15.15
C LEU A 205 8.66 -0.65 -16.02
N SER A 206 8.15 0.38 -16.70
CA SER A 206 8.96 1.30 -17.51
C SER A 206 9.60 2.43 -16.68
N HIS A 207 9.34 2.48 -15.38
CA HIS A 207 9.78 3.55 -14.50
C HIS A 207 11.31 3.54 -14.30
N PRO A 208 11.97 4.72 -14.19
CA PRO A 208 13.42 4.82 -13.97
C PRO A 208 13.99 3.99 -12.82
N PHE A 209 13.18 3.71 -11.80
CA PHE A 209 13.55 2.83 -10.68
C PHE A 209 14.03 1.44 -11.15
N PHE A 210 13.45 0.93 -12.24
CA PHE A 210 13.76 -0.41 -12.77
C PHE A 210 14.78 -0.39 -13.92
N LYS A 211 15.27 0.78 -14.38
CA LYS A 211 16.18 0.86 -15.53
C LYS A 211 17.57 0.26 -15.31
N ASN A 212 17.95 0.02 -14.06
CA ASN A 212 19.25 -0.56 -13.68
C ASN A 212 19.10 -1.96 -13.04
N LEU A 213 17.98 -2.64 -13.27
CA LEU A 213 17.80 -4.05 -12.90
C LEU A 213 18.52 -4.99 -13.87
#